data_AF-A0A1B2Z9J9-F1
#
_entry.id   AF-A0A1B2Z9J9-F1
#
_cell.length_a   1.000
_cell.length_b   1.000
_cell.length_c   1.000
_cell.angle_alpha   90.00
_cell.angle_beta   90.00
_cell.angle_gamma   90.00
#
_symmetry.space_group_name_H-M   'P 1'
#
loop_
_entity.id
_entity.type
_entity.pdbx_description
1 polymer ?
#
loop_
_entity_poly.entity_id
_entity_poly.type
_entity_poly.pdbx_seq_one_letter_code
_entity_poly.pdbx_strand_id
1 'polypeptide(L)'
;MNTKILELENMIESDFNPELFEKKVYEISRQLDDVDDFIYLANLARWAEFDDEDKGAEMAGNIMDRGIELAVKEKDKAKLENIVFELEAGMELDELANEVKSIIKNI
;
A
#
# COMPACT_ATOMS: atom_id res chain seq x y z
N MET A 1 -6.37 -4.43 -11.46
CA MET A 1 -6.96 -3.22 -10.85
C MET A 1 -8.38 -3.49 -10.41
N ASN A 2 -8.52 -3.68 -9.11
CA ASN A 2 -9.78 -3.99 -8.44
C ASN A 2 -10.81 -2.84 -8.60
N THR A 3 -12.06 -3.16 -8.92
CA THR A 3 -13.12 -2.14 -9.12
C THR A 3 -13.42 -1.32 -7.87
N LYS A 4 -13.15 -1.86 -6.68
CA LYS A 4 -13.32 -1.12 -5.42
C LYS A 4 -12.23 -0.09 -5.18
N ILE A 5 -11.05 -0.30 -5.75
CA ILE A 5 -9.94 0.66 -5.70
C ILE A 5 -10.29 1.88 -6.56
N LEU A 6 -10.84 1.66 -7.76
CA LEU A 6 -11.37 2.75 -8.61
C LEU A 6 -12.43 3.60 -7.89
N GLU A 7 -13.31 2.98 -7.09
CA GLU A 7 -14.31 3.71 -6.31
C GLU A 7 -13.67 4.60 -5.22
N LEU A 8 -12.54 4.18 -4.63
CA LEU A 8 -11.80 4.99 -3.66
C LEU A 8 -11.16 6.22 -4.31
N GLU A 9 -10.61 6.10 -5.51
CA GLU A 9 -10.02 7.24 -6.24
C GLU A 9 -11.04 8.34 -6.47
N ASN A 10 -12.22 7.96 -6.94
CA ASN A 10 -13.31 8.91 -7.14
C ASN A 10 -13.71 9.64 -5.84
N MET A 11 -13.58 8.98 -4.68
CA MET A 11 -13.87 9.60 -3.40
C MET A 11 -12.84 10.66 -3.00
N ILE A 12 -11.56 10.46 -3.35
CA ILE A 12 -10.51 11.45 -3.12
C ILE A 12 -10.81 12.70 -3.96
N GLU A 13 -11.18 12.54 -5.22
CA GLU A 13 -11.37 13.67 -6.14
C GLU A 13 -12.65 14.51 -5.89
N SER A 14 -13.67 13.96 -5.22
CA SER A 14 -14.99 14.60 -5.12
C SER A 14 -15.34 15.21 -3.77
N ASP A 15 -15.15 14.45 -2.68
CA ASP A 15 -15.56 14.83 -1.31
C ASP A 15 -14.82 13.91 -0.32
N PHE A 16 -13.55 14.23 -0.09
CA PHE A 16 -12.69 13.39 0.72
C PHE A 16 -13.15 13.38 2.18
N ASN A 17 -13.55 12.21 2.66
CA ASN A 17 -13.89 11.98 4.06
C ASN A 17 -12.84 11.03 4.68
N PRO A 18 -11.95 11.53 5.56
CA PRO A 18 -10.86 10.74 6.13
C PRO A 18 -11.30 9.44 6.81
N GLU A 19 -12.35 9.49 7.64
CA GLU A 19 -12.82 8.32 8.40
C GLU A 19 -13.43 7.26 7.48
N LEU A 20 -14.24 7.69 6.51
CA LEU A 20 -14.86 6.78 5.55
C LEU A 20 -13.81 6.17 4.61
N PHE A 21 -12.86 6.98 4.16
CA PHE A 21 -11.77 6.54 3.30
C PHE A 21 -10.92 5.49 4.01
N GLU A 22 -10.46 5.77 5.22
CA GLU A 22 -9.70 4.84 6.05
C GLU A 22 -10.41 3.49 6.22
N LYS A 23 -11.69 3.54 6.60
CA LYS A 23 -12.51 2.33 6.75
C LYS A 23 -12.54 1.51 5.45
N LYS A 24 -12.78 2.16 4.31
CA LYS A 24 -12.86 1.49 3.01
C LYS A 24 -11.53 0.90 2.57
N VAL A 25 -10.43 1.62 2.78
CA VAL A 25 -9.07 1.13 2.49
C VAL A 25 -8.80 -0.17 3.25
N TYR A 26 -9.09 -0.24 4.55
CA TYR A 26 -8.91 -1.46 5.33
C TYR A 26 -9.90 -2.58 4.99
N GLU A 27 -11.12 -2.25 4.55
CA GLU A 27 -12.06 -3.24 4.01
C GLU A 27 -11.58 -3.85 2.70
N ILE A 28 -11.07 -3.04 1.79
CA ILE A 28 -10.56 -3.48 0.49
C ILE A 28 -9.29 -4.29 0.67
N SER A 29 -8.31 -3.81 1.44
CA SER A 29 -7.04 -4.52 1.64
C SER A 29 -7.28 -5.95 2.15
N ARG A 30 -8.29 -6.18 3.00
CA ARG A 30 -8.66 -7.52 3.52
C ARG A 30 -9.14 -8.52 2.48
N GLN A 31 -9.48 -8.03 1.29
CA GLN A 31 -10.05 -8.82 0.20
C GLN A 31 -9.08 -8.97 -0.98
N LEU A 32 -7.93 -8.29 -0.93
CA LEU A 32 -6.91 -8.37 -1.96
C LEU A 32 -6.08 -9.65 -1.79
N ASP A 33 -5.73 -10.24 -2.93
CA ASP A 33 -4.90 -11.43 -3.09
C ASP A 33 -3.83 -11.25 -4.18
N ASP A 34 -3.60 -10.00 -4.63
CA ASP A 34 -2.61 -9.61 -5.62
C ASP A 34 -1.74 -8.47 -5.10
N VAL A 35 -0.42 -8.60 -5.27
CA VAL A 35 0.58 -7.66 -4.75
C VAL A 35 0.49 -6.28 -5.43
N ASP A 36 0.16 -6.21 -6.73
CA ASP A 36 0.08 -4.92 -7.43
C ASP A 36 -1.14 -4.12 -6.94
N ASP A 37 -2.25 -4.79 -6.66
CA ASP A 37 -3.42 -4.14 -6.06
C ASP A 37 -3.10 -3.61 -4.64
N PHE A 38 -2.25 -4.29 -3.85
CA PHE A 38 -1.77 -3.77 -2.56
C PHE A 38 -0.90 -2.50 -2.74
N ILE A 39 0.06 -2.54 -3.67
CA ILE A 39 0.92 -1.38 -4.00
C ILE A 39 0.06 -0.19 -4.40
N TYR A 40 -0.92 -0.41 -5.26
CA TYR A 40 -1.79 0.66 -5.75
C TYR A 40 -2.62 1.27 -4.63
N LEU A 41 -3.24 0.42 -3.79
CA LEU A 41 -4.04 0.87 -2.66
C LEU A 41 -3.20 1.65 -1.63
N ALA A 42 -1.96 1.21 -1.38
CA ALA A 42 -1.04 1.88 -0.48
C ALA A 42 -0.63 3.27 -1.02
N ASN A 43 -0.35 3.37 -2.32
CA ASN A 43 -0.04 4.66 -2.97
C ASN A 43 -1.22 5.63 -2.86
N LEU A 44 -2.45 5.15 -3.08
CA LEU A 44 -3.64 5.98 -2.86
C LEU A 44 -3.79 6.45 -1.42
N ALA A 45 -3.57 5.56 -0.45
CA ALA A 45 -3.66 5.92 0.96
C ALA A 45 -2.58 6.92 1.37
N ARG A 46 -1.36 6.76 0.85
CA ARG A 46 -0.20 7.61 1.14
C ARG A 46 -0.43 9.07 0.74
N TRP A 47 -1.08 9.28 -0.39
CA TRP A 47 -1.24 10.58 -1.03
C TRP A 47 -2.67 11.14 -0.95
N ALA A 48 -3.54 10.49 -0.18
CA ALA A 48 -4.86 11.01 0.10
C ALA A 48 -4.79 12.31 0.95
N GLU A 49 -5.80 13.17 0.83
CA GLU A 49 -5.84 14.51 1.42
C GLU A 49 -6.13 14.50 2.94
N PHE A 50 -5.41 13.69 3.71
CA PHE A 50 -5.47 13.71 5.15
C PHE A 50 -4.86 15.01 5.71
N ASP A 51 -5.51 15.59 6.73
CA ASP A 51 -4.95 16.74 7.46
C ASP A 51 -3.65 16.38 8.21
N ASP A 52 -3.47 15.10 8.53
CA ASP A 52 -2.30 14.54 9.20
C ASP A 52 -1.52 13.69 8.19
N GLU A 53 -0.36 14.20 7.74
CA GLU A 53 0.49 13.52 6.76
C GLU A 53 1.00 12.16 7.27
N ASP A 54 1.21 12.02 8.59
CA ASP A 54 1.68 10.77 9.20
C ASP A 54 0.62 9.67 9.07
N LYS A 55 -0.67 10.04 9.03
CA LYS A 55 -1.77 9.09 8.87
C LYS A 55 -1.76 8.39 7.51
N GLY A 56 -1.49 9.13 6.44
CA GLY A 56 -1.36 8.56 5.10
C GLY A 56 -0.19 7.57 5.02
N ALA A 57 0.95 7.94 5.61
CA ALA A 57 2.13 7.09 5.69
C ALA A 57 1.88 5.80 6.50
N GLU A 58 1.27 5.91 7.68
CA GLU A 58 0.91 4.76 8.54
C GLU A 58 -0.02 3.79 7.79
N MET A 59 -1.07 4.31 7.16
CA MET A 59 -2.01 3.50 6.40
C MET A 59 -1.31 2.78 5.24
N ALA A 60 -0.48 3.48 4.47
CA ALA A 60 0.28 2.91 3.37
C ALA A 60 1.20 1.77 3.87
N GLY A 61 1.94 1.99 4.96
CA GLY A 61 2.77 0.95 5.59
C GLY A 61 1.98 -0.30 5.95
N ASN A 62 0.86 -0.14 6.66
CA ASN A 62 -0.01 -1.25 7.07
C ASN A 62 -0.57 -2.07 5.88
N ILE A 63 -0.83 -1.42 4.74
CA ILE A 63 -1.29 -2.09 3.51
C ILE A 63 -0.12 -2.83 2.86
N MET A 64 1.05 -2.19 2.81
CA MET A 64 2.26 -2.75 2.20
C MET A 64 2.77 -3.97 2.95
N ASP A 65 2.71 -4.00 4.28
CA ASP A 65 3.05 -5.18 5.08
C ASP A 65 2.34 -6.43 4.59
N ARG A 66 1.06 -6.30 4.22
CA ARG A 66 0.25 -7.42 3.72
C ARG A 66 0.64 -7.84 2.30
N GLY A 67 1.01 -6.88 1.45
CA GLY A 67 1.59 -7.16 0.14
C GLY A 67 2.95 -7.86 0.24
N ILE A 68 3.78 -7.45 1.20
CA ILE A 68 5.08 -8.07 1.51
C ILE A 68 4.88 -9.51 1.99
N GLU A 69 3.99 -9.74 2.97
CA GLU A 69 3.67 -11.08 3.47
C GLU A 69 3.25 -12.04 2.35
N LEU A 70 2.40 -11.55 1.43
CA LEU A 70 1.96 -12.32 0.27
C LEU A 70 3.14 -12.66 -0.66
N ALA A 71 3.92 -11.66 -1.06
CA ALA A 71 5.07 -11.85 -1.95
C ALA A 71 6.14 -12.79 -1.35
N VAL A 72 6.38 -12.70 -0.04
CA VAL A 72 7.27 -13.62 0.70
C VAL A 72 6.74 -15.04 0.67
N LYS A 73 5.44 -15.23 0.95
CA LYS A 73 4.80 -16.55 0.93
C LYS A 73 4.90 -17.21 -0.44
N GLU A 74 4.78 -16.42 -1.50
CA GLU A 74 4.88 -16.87 -2.89
C GLU A 74 6.33 -17.02 -3.37
N LYS A 75 7.30 -16.54 -2.58
CA LYS A 75 8.73 -16.45 -2.94
C LYS A 75 8.95 -15.64 -4.22
N ASP A 76 8.11 -14.64 -4.45
CA ASP A 76 8.19 -13.79 -5.63
C ASP A 76 9.15 -12.63 -5.38
N LYS A 77 10.42 -12.88 -5.73
CA LYS A 77 11.48 -11.88 -5.59
C LYS A 77 11.25 -10.65 -6.45
N ALA A 78 10.70 -10.79 -7.65
CA ALA A 78 10.46 -9.67 -8.55
C ALA A 78 9.40 -8.73 -7.96
N LYS A 79 8.35 -9.28 -7.34
CA LYS A 79 7.35 -8.49 -6.61
C LYS A 79 7.95 -7.78 -5.40
N LEU A 80 8.81 -8.44 -4.63
CA LEU A 80 9.51 -7.80 -3.51
C LEU A 80 10.43 -6.65 -3.96
N GLU A 81 11.14 -6.82 -5.09
CA GLU A 81 11.95 -5.74 -5.68
C GLU A 81 11.07 -4.58 -6.15
N ASN A 82 9.89 -4.85 -6.70
CA ASN A 82 8.93 -3.81 -7.06
C ASN A 82 8.38 -3.06 -5.83
N ILE A 83 8.03 -3.80 -4.77
CA ILE A 83 7.63 -3.23 -3.48
C ILE A 83 8.71 -2.28 -2.96
N VAL A 84 9.98 -2.68 -3.00
CA VAL A 84 11.10 -1.82 -2.58
C VAL A 84 11.12 -0.51 -3.37
N PHE A 85 11.01 -0.59 -4.69
CA PHE A 85 11.01 0.60 -5.55
C PHE A 85 9.87 1.55 -5.18
N GLU A 86 8.66 1.04 -4.98
CA GLU A 86 7.48 1.84 -4.65
C GLU A 86 7.56 2.44 -3.24
N LEU A 87 8.09 1.71 -2.27
CA LEU A 87 8.31 2.23 -0.92
C LEU A 87 9.28 3.41 -0.94
N GLU A 88 10.40 3.33 -1.69
CA GLU A 88 11.39 4.41 -1.73
C GLU A 88 10.95 5.59 -2.61
N ALA A 89 10.49 5.31 -3.83
CA ALA A 89 10.24 6.35 -4.83
C ALA A 89 8.79 6.81 -4.90
N GLY A 90 7.84 5.93 -4.56
CA GLY A 90 6.41 6.19 -4.62
C GLY A 90 5.83 6.70 -3.31
N MET A 91 6.33 6.20 -2.17
CA MET A 91 5.71 6.45 -0.85
C MET A 91 6.62 7.10 0.18
N GLU A 92 7.93 7.18 -0.07
CA GLU A 92 8.94 7.72 0.86
C GLU A 92 8.98 6.98 2.22
N LEU A 93 8.75 5.65 2.19
CA LEU A 93 8.77 4.74 3.34
C LEU A 93 10.09 3.97 3.42
N ASP A 94 11.19 4.69 3.55
CA ASP A 94 12.57 4.16 3.45
C ASP A 94 12.89 3.08 4.51
N GLU A 95 12.35 3.20 5.73
CA GLU A 95 12.58 2.22 6.79
C GLU A 95 12.01 0.86 6.39
N LEU A 96 10.75 0.83 5.95
CA LEU A 96 10.10 -0.39 5.47
C LEU A 96 10.79 -0.94 4.20
N ALA A 97 11.24 -0.06 3.29
CA ALA A 97 12.00 -0.48 2.11
C ALA A 97 13.29 -1.23 2.50
N ASN A 98 14.00 -0.75 3.52
CA ASN A 98 15.21 -1.38 4.03
C ASN A 98 14.94 -2.74 4.66
N GLU A 99 13.81 -2.91 5.34
CA GLU A 99 13.38 -4.20 5.87
C GLU A 99 13.13 -5.21 4.75
N VAL A 100 12.40 -4.80 3.70
CA VAL A 100 12.12 -5.66 2.54
C VAL A 100 13.42 -6.04 1.81
N LYS A 101 14.35 -5.10 1.63
CA LYS A 101 15.70 -5.40 1.10
C LYS A 101 16.43 -6.47 1.91
N SER A 102 16.25 -6.48 3.23
CA SER A 102 16.81 -7.52 4.11
C SER A 102 16.14 -8.87 3.88
N ILE A 103 14.81 -8.90 3.74
CA ILE A 103 14.04 -10.10 3.43
C ILE A 103 14.50 -10.73 2.11
N ILE A 104 14.64 -9.92 1.05
CA ILE A 104 15.07 -10.37 -0.28
C ILE A 104 16.43 -11.09 -0.24
N LYS A 105 17.35 -10.70 0.65
CA LYS A 105 18.67 -11.37 0.79
C LYS A 105 18.56 -12.80 1.33
N ASN A 106 17.46 -13.14 1.98
CA ASN A 106 17.24 -14.41 2.68
C ASN A 106 16.26 -15.35 1.94
N ILE A 107 15.72 -14.94 0.79
CA ILE A 107 14.84 -15.74 -0.09
C ILE A 107 15.66 -16.29 -1.26
#